data_AF-A0A7J9LP45-F1
#
_entry.id   AF-A0A7J9LP45-F1
#
_cell.length_a   1.000
_cell.length_b   1.000
_cell.length_c   1.000
_cell.angle_alpha   90.00
_cell.angle_beta   90.00
_cell.angle_gamma   90.00
#
_symmetry.space_group_name_H-M   'P 1'
#
loop_
_entity.id
_entity.type
_entity.pdbx_description
1 polymer ?
#
loop_
_entity_poly.entity_id
_entity_poly.type
_entity_poly.pdbx_seq_one_letter_code
_entity_poly.pdbx_strand_id
1 'polypeptide(L)'
;MLKILTQSPLSLHLHSFVHQLAYFFGYNIFDLKHTFKLLGLLGCLEKIAQTLNVARTTGSSHQAGLDSLLMLQCFMKVKSENVFESKWNETNQMLLPPLALYGLVQTIG
;
A
#
# COMPACT_ATOMS: atom_id res chain seq x y z
N MET A 1 -8.96 11.19 3.46
CA MET A 1 -9.65 11.28 2.15
C MET A 1 -11.14 10.98 2.28
N LEU A 2 -11.59 9.75 2.62
CA LEU A 2 -13.03 9.44 2.69
C LEU A 2 -13.86 10.41 3.55
N LYS A 3 -13.43 10.68 4.80
CA LYS A 3 -14.07 11.66 5.70
C LYS A 3 -14.20 13.06 5.08
N ILE A 4 -13.23 13.47 4.25
CA ILE A 4 -13.24 14.77 3.57
C ILE A 4 -14.24 14.74 2.41
N LEU A 5 -14.34 13.63 1.67
CA LEU A 5 -15.30 13.50 0.57
C LEU A 5 -16.74 13.43 1.10
N THR A 6 -16.97 12.74 2.21
CA THR A 6 -18.32 12.54 2.76
C THR A 6 -18.77 13.68 3.67
N GLN A 7 -17.84 14.49 4.19
CA GLN A 7 -18.10 15.54 5.20
C GLN A 7 -18.92 15.02 6.40
N SER A 8 -18.75 13.75 6.73
CA SER A 8 -19.53 13.04 7.75
C SER A 8 -18.64 12.13 8.58
N PRO A 9 -19.09 11.70 9.77
CA PRO A 9 -18.40 10.66 10.54
C PRO A 9 -18.18 9.40 9.69
N LEU A 10 -17.01 8.80 9.82
CA LEU A 10 -16.74 7.49 9.19
C LEU A 10 -17.69 6.45 9.78
N SER A 11 -18.08 5.46 8.98
CA SER A 11 -18.94 4.39 9.47
C SER A 11 -18.25 3.61 10.60
N LEU A 12 -19.01 3.30 11.65
CA LEU A 12 -18.55 2.50 12.78
C LEU A 12 -18.42 1.01 12.43
N HIS A 13 -19.07 0.57 11.36
CA HIS A 13 -19.03 -0.82 10.89
C HIS A 13 -18.03 -0.97 9.76
N LEU A 14 -17.08 -1.91 9.91
CA LEU A 14 -16.03 -2.17 8.94
C LEU A 14 -16.58 -2.47 7.54
N HIS A 15 -17.62 -3.30 7.44
CA HIS A 15 -18.26 -3.62 6.16
C HIS A 15 -18.76 -2.37 5.43
N SER A 16 -19.48 -1.49 6.14
CA SER A 16 -19.99 -0.24 5.59
C SER A 16 -18.87 0.74 5.23
N PHE A 17 -17.79 0.78 6.02
CA PHE A 17 -16.60 1.58 5.71
C PHE A 17 -15.89 1.10 4.44
N VAL A 18 -15.68 -0.21 4.29
CA VAL A 18 -15.09 -0.84 3.10
C VAL A 18 -15.98 -0.58 1.87
N HIS A 19 -17.30 -0.69 2.00
CA HIS A 19 -18.22 -0.36 0.91
C HIS A 19 -18.12 1.10 0.47
N GLN A 20 -18.00 2.04 1.43
CA GLN A 20 -17.76 3.45 1.09
C GLN A 20 -16.42 3.66 0.40
N LEU A 21 -15.36 2.98 0.84
CA LEU A 21 -14.07 3.04 0.15
C LEU A 21 -14.18 2.55 -1.30
N ALA A 22 -14.83 1.41 -1.53
CA ALA A 22 -15.06 0.88 -2.87
C ALA A 22 -15.90 1.82 -3.73
N TYR A 23 -16.92 2.46 -3.16
CA TYR A 23 -17.77 3.41 -3.86
C TYR A 23 -17.01 4.66 -4.32
N PHE A 24 -16.17 5.24 -3.45
CA PHE A 24 -15.47 6.50 -3.76
C PHE A 24 -14.14 6.32 -4.51
N PHE A 25 -13.42 5.22 -4.28
CA PHE A 25 -12.07 5.01 -4.81
C PHE A 25 -11.97 3.77 -5.74
N GLY A 26 -13.08 3.06 -5.93
CA GLY A 26 -13.12 1.81 -6.68
C GLY A 26 -12.56 0.63 -5.88
N TYR A 27 -12.56 -0.54 -6.50
CA TYR A 27 -12.02 -1.74 -5.87
C TYR A 27 -10.50 -1.80 -5.90
N ASN A 28 -9.80 -1.08 -6.78
CA ASN A 28 -8.35 -1.22 -6.97
C ASN A 28 -7.51 -0.44 -5.95
N ILE A 29 -7.79 -0.65 -4.65
CA ILE A 29 -7.04 -0.05 -3.55
C ILE A 29 -6.05 -1.09 -3.02
N PHE A 30 -4.76 -0.80 -3.14
CA PHE A 30 -3.68 -1.68 -2.69
C PHE A 30 -2.95 -1.05 -1.51
N ASP A 31 -2.81 -1.82 -0.43
CA ASP A 31 -1.94 -1.45 0.67
C ASP A 31 -0.52 -1.97 0.40
N LEU A 32 0.36 -1.06 -0.03
CA LEU A 32 1.74 -1.40 -0.37
C LEU A 32 2.57 -1.88 0.83
N LYS A 33 2.14 -1.59 2.07
CA LYS A 33 2.83 -2.10 3.25
C LYS A 33 2.72 -3.62 3.34
N HIS A 34 1.56 -4.18 2.98
CA HIS A 34 1.41 -5.62 2.86
C HIS A 34 2.27 -6.19 1.74
N THR A 35 2.24 -5.58 0.56
CA THR A 35 3.06 -5.98 -0.58
C THR A 35 4.54 -6.01 -0.21
N PHE A 36 5.06 -4.96 0.41
CA PHE A 36 6.45 -4.89 0.84
C PHE A 36 6.80 -5.93 1.90
N LYS A 37 5.94 -6.13 2.91
CA LYS A 37 6.15 -7.17 3.93
C LYS A 37 6.28 -8.56 3.32
N LEU A 38 5.39 -8.87 2.37
CA LEU A 38 5.35 -10.14 1.66
C LEU A 38 6.59 -10.38 0.78
N LEU A 39 7.17 -9.29 0.27
CA LEU A 39 8.45 -9.32 -0.43
C LEU A 39 9.67 -9.40 0.51
N GLY A 40 9.48 -9.35 1.83
CA GLY A 40 10.56 -9.33 2.82
C GLY A 40 11.15 -7.93 3.08
N LEU A 41 10.52 -6.88 2.53
CA LEU A 41 10.92 -5.49 2.74
C LEU A 41 10.27 -4.98 4.03
N LEU A 42 11.05 -4.95 5.10
CA LEU A 42 10.58 -4.61 6.45
C LEU A 42 11.12 -3.26 6.92
N GLY A 43 10.26 -2.47 7.57
CA GLY A 43 10.61 -1.20 8.21
C GLY A 43 9.73 -0.04 7.79
N CYS A 44 10.17 1.17 8.12
CA CYS A 44 9.57 2.40 7.60
C CYS A 44 9.86 2.57 6.11
N LEU A 45 9.14 3.49 5.47
CA LEU A 45 9.28 3.77 4.05
C LEU A 45 10.73 4.14 3.68
N GLU A 46 11.43 4.88 4.54
CA GLU A 46 12.84 5.26 4.35
C GLU A 46 13.75 4.03 4.28
N LYS A 47 13.56 3.06 5.17
CA LYS A 47 14.36 1.83 5.20
C LYS A 47 14.07 0.96 3.97
N ILE A 48 12.82 0.92 3.53
CA ILE A 48 12.43 0.21 2.31
C ILE A 48 13.08 0.88 1.09
N ALA A 49 13.01 2.21 0.99
CA ALA A 49 13.64 2.96 -0.10
C ALA A 49 15.16 2.73 -0.15
N GLN A 50 15.85 2.77 0.99
CA GLN A 50 17.28 2.44 1.08
C GLN A 50 17.57 1.02 0.59
N THR A 51 16.75 0.03 1.00
CA THR A 51 16.90 -1.37 0.59
C THR A 51 16.72 -1.55 -0.91
N LEU A 52 15.81 -0.79 -1.52
CA LEU A 52 15.54 -0.79 -2.96
C LEU A 52 16.47 0.14 -3.76
N ASN A 53 17.43 0.79 -3.10
CA ASN A 53 18.30 1.82 -3.67
C ASN A 53 17.53 2.92 -4.42
N VAL A 54 16.40 3.35 -3.84
CA VAL A 54 15.57 4.45 -4.32
C VAL A 54 15.89 5.69 -3.49
N ALA A 55 16.43 6.72 -4.15
CA ALA A 55 16.69 8.00 -3.51
C ALA A 55 15.45 8.89 -3.52
N ARG A 56 15.23 9.63 -2.43
CA ARG A 56 14.23 10.69 -2.39
C ARG A 56 14.70 11.84 -3.29
N THR A 57 13.86 12.22 -4.24
CA THR A 57 14.24 13.21 -5.27
C THR A 57 14.54 14.58 -4.68
N THR A 58 13.73 15.06 -3.72
CA THR A 58 13.92 16.30 -2.93
C THR A 58 13.04 16.31 -1.67
N GLY A 59 13.35 17.23 -0.73
CA GLY A 59 12.53 17.55 0.45
C GLY A 59 12.66 16.59 1.64
N SER A 60 11.98 16.90 2.74
CA SER A 60 12.12 16.16 4.01
C SER A 60 11.19 14.94 4.06
N SER A 61 11.54 13.97 4.92
CA SER A 61 10.57 12.96 5.37
C SER A 61 9.42 13.63 6.13
N HIS A 62 8.30 12.91 6.26
CA HIS A 62 7.10 13.32 6.99
C HIS A 62 6.28 14.41 6.30
N GLN A 63 6.43 14.55 4.97
CA GLN A 63 5.54 15.35 4.13
C GLN A 63 4.73 14.42 3.23
N ALA A 64 3.41 14.39 3.42
CA ALA A 64 2.52 13.42 2.78
C ALA A 64 2.69 13.31 1.26
N GLY A 65 2.91 14.44 0.57
CA GLY A 65 3.14 14.46 -0.88
C GLY A 65 4.45 13.79 -1.29
N LEU A 66 5.56 14.13 -0.62
CA LEU A 66 6.88 13.55 -0.91
C LEU A 66 6.98 12.09 -0.50
N ASP A 67 6.34 11.73 0.62
CA ASP A 67 6.27 10.34 1.07
C ASP A 67 5.43 9.49 0.10
N SER A 68 4.34 10.04 -0.45
CA SER A 68 3.55 9.37 -1.48
C SER A 68 4.36 9.16 -2.77
N LEU A 69 5.17 10.14 -3.17
CA LEU A 69 6.06 10.01 -4.33
C LEU A 69 7.13 8.94 -4.09
N LEU A 70 7.78 8.94 -2.93
CA LEU A 70 8.78 7.93 -2.57
C LEU A 70 8.19 6.52 -2.54
N MET A 71 6.97 6.37 -1.99
CA MET A 71 6.24 5.11 -1.98
C MET A 71 5.95 4.61 -3.40
N LEU A 72 5.50 5.50 -4.30
CA LEU A 72 5.27 5.16 -5.70
C LEU A 72 6.56 4.73 -6.40
N GLN A 73 7.68 5.44 -6.19
CA GLN A 73 8.98 5.08 -6.76
C GLN A 73 9.45 3.70 -6.27
N CYS A 74 9.29 3.39 -4.99
CA CYS A 74 9.59 2.06 -4.43
C CYS A 74 8.72 0.98 -5.09
N PHE A 75 7.43 1.22 -5.26
CA PHE A 75 6.54 0.28 -5.93
C PHE A 75 6.93 0.03 -7.39
N MET A 76 7.25 1.10 -8.13
CA MET A 76 7.69 0.98 -9.53
C MET A 76 9.01 0.22 -9.65
N LYS A 77 9.94 0.42 -8.71
CA LYS A 77 11.21 -0.33 -8.62
C LYS A 77 10.95 -1.82 -8.45
N VAL A 78 10.15 -2.20 -7.45
CA VAL A 78 9.72 -3.59 -7.22
C VAL A 78 9.05 -4.21 -8.44
N LYS A 79 8.14 -3.47 -9.09
CA LYS A 79 7.45 -3.91 -10.30
C LYS A 79 8.42 -4.14 -11.46
N SER A 80 9.42 -3.27 -11.62
CA SER A 80 10.38 -3.33 -12.73
C SER A 80 11.38 -4.48 -12.63
N GLU A 81 11.69 -4.95 -11.43
CA GLU A 81 12.74 -5.95 -11.21
C GLU A 81 12.27 -7.39 -11.47
N ASN A 82 11.06 -7.61 -12.01
CA ASN A 82 10.40 -8.92 -12.14
C ASN A 82 10.31 -9.74 -10.84
N VAL A 83 10.84 -9.24 -9.72
CA VAL A 83 10.68 -9.78 -8.36
C VAL A 83 9.21 -9.86 -7.98
N PHE A 84 8.43 -8.89 -8.45
CA PHE A 84 6.99 -8.91 -8.29
C PHE A 84 6.39 -10.13 -8.99
N GLU A 85 6.62 -10.30 -10.30
CA GLU A 85 6.06 -11.40 -11.11
C GLU A 85 6.60 -12.80 -10.73
N SER A 86 7.86 -12.91 -10.29
CA SER A 86 8.42 -14.21 -9.88
C SER A 86 7.83 -14.70 -8.55
N LYS A 87 7.79 -13.85 -7.51
CA LYS A 87 7.13 -14.18 -6.24
C LYS A 87 5.61 -14.28 -6.39
N TRP A 88 5.01 -13.49 -7.29
CA TRP A 88 3.61 -13.57 -7.69
C TRP A 88 3.22 -14.97 -8.16
N ASN A 89 3.98 -15.51 -9.13
CA ASN A 89 3.72 -16.82 -9.72
C ASN A 89 4.06 -17.98 -8.77
N GLU A 90 5.08 -17.84 -7.92
CA GLU A 90 5.46 -18.89 -6.95
C GLU A 90 4.41 -19.12 -5.86
N THR A 91 3.68 -18.07 -5.46
CA THR A 91 2.82 -18.17 -4.27
C THR A 91 1.34 -18.41 -4.60
N ASN A 92 0.90 -18.28 -5.86
CA ASN A 92 -0.51 -18.41 -6.32
C ASN A 92 -1.59 -17.65 -5.50
N GLN A 93 -1.19 -16.81 -4.54
CA GLN A 93 -2.06 -16.24 -3.49
C GLN A 93 -1.63 -14.82 -3.04
N MET A 94 -0.68 -14.18 -3.74
CA MET A 94 -0.03 -12.97 -3.22
C MET A 94 -0.78 -11.64 -3.43
N LEU A 95 -1.85 -11.59 -4.24
CA LEU A 95 -2.76 -10.43 -4.13
C LEU A 95 -3.58 -10.69 -2.89
N LEU A 96 -3.27 -9.96 -1.83
CA LEU A 96 -4.36 -9.62 -0.95
C LEU A 96 -5.48 -9.02 -1.81
N PRO A 97 -6.73 -9.43 -1.59
CA PRO A 97 -7.82 -8.90 -2.37
C PRO A 97 -7.75 -7.38 -2.30
N PRO A 98 -8.04 -6.69 -3.41
CA PRO A 98 -8.15 -5.25 -3.37
C PRO A 98 -9.04 -4.81 -2.19
N LEU A 99 -8.68 -3.73 -1.49
CA LEU A 99 -9.19 -3.29 -0.17
C LEU A 99 -8.70 -4.05 1.08
N ALA A 100 -7.74 -4.95 0.96
CA ALA A 100 -7.05 -5.50 2.13
C ALA A 100 -6.09 -4.48 2.77
N LEU A 101 -6.64 -3.57 3.56
CA LEU A 101 -5.91 -2.51 4.23
C LEU A 101 -5.15 -3.04 5.46
N TYR A 102 -3.90 -2.63 5.60
CA TYR A 102 -3.02 -3.07 6.67
C TYR A 102 -3.57 -2.72 8.04
N GLY A 103 -3.71 -3.75 8.88
CA GLY A 103 -4.27 -3.63 10.23
C GLY A 103 -5.80 -3.65 10.29
N LEU A 104 -6.50 -3.65 9.16
CA LEU A 104 -7.96 -3.85 9.09
C LEU A 104 -8.34 -5.25 8.62
N VAL A 105 -7.55 -5.84 7.72
CA VAL A 105 -7.69 -7.23 7.29
C VAL A 105 -6.55 -8.05 7.90
N GLN A 106 -6.89 -9.04 8.74
CA GLN A 106 -5.91 -10.02 9.20
C GLN A 106 -5.61 -10.96 8.05
N THR A 107 -4.46 -10.77 7.43
CA THR A 107 -3.88 -11.74 6.52
C THR A 107 -3.30 -12.83 7.40
N ILE A 108 -3.84 -14.05 7.29
CA ILE A 108 -3.38 -15.22 8.05
C ILE A 108 -1.85 -15.30 7.90
N GLY A 109 -1.16 -15.33 9.06
CA GLY A 109 0.29 -15.44 9.12
C GLY A 109 0.77 -16.84 8.79
#